data_AF-A0A6J7HGK3-F1
#
_entry.id   AF-A0A6J7HGK3-F1
#
_cell.length_a   1.000
_cell.length_b   1.000
_cell.length_c   1.000
_cell.angle_alpha   90.00
_cell.angle_beta   90.00
_cell.angle_gamma   90.00
#
_symmetry.space_group_name_H-M   'P 1'
#
loop_
_entity.id
_entity.type
_entity.pdbx_description
1 polymer ?
#
loop_
_entity_poly.entity_id
_entity_poly.type
_entity_poly.pdbx_seq_one_letter_code
_entity_poly.pdbx_strand_id
1 'polypeptide(L)'
;MPFGAVDCAAAVQPVAAVVELDRGSGPEQVTVPLAGDDLELVFDAECAAQRLSEHVTLSVEGLVPDGDRVSGSVVLTRVDDGGDVVVSSVGRSVLLEPAVPDLPATLADGDDELTLPLTVGLATCDPHVLAETKKPFVFAVAVEAAGESAVVDLPLSEDQRAQLQELVDRVCG
;
A
#
# COMPACT_ATOMS: atom_id res chain seq x y z
N MET A 1 -16.97 -7.26 4.91
CA MET A 1 -17.06 -7.73 3.51
C MET A 1 -16.05 -6.92 2.72
N PRO A 2 -15.19 -7.54 1.89
CA PRO A 2 -14.36 -6.77 0.96
C PRO A 2 -15.28 -6.05 -0.04
N PHE A 3 -14.90 -4.84 -0.45
CA PHE A 3 -15.70 -3.98 -1.34
C PHE A 3 -15.68 -4.41 -2.82
N GLY A 4 -15.06 -5.55 -3.15
CA GLY A 4 -14.82 -5.99 -4.53
C GLY A 4 -13.51 -5.42 -5.08
N ALA A 5 -13.17 -5.78 -6.32
CA ALA A 5 -12.09 -5.13 -7.05
C ALA A 5 -12.58 -3.78 -7.61
N VAL A 6 -11.66 -2.83 -7.75
CA VAL A 6 -11.95 -1.54 -8.39
C VAL A 6 -12.33 -1.74 -9.86
N ASP A 7 -13.30 -0.97 -10.35
CA ASP A 7 -13.65 -0.91 -11.78
C ASP A 7 -13.12 0.40 -12.37
N CYS A 8 -11.90 0.36 -12.91
CA CYS A 8 -11.25 1.56 -13.45
C CYS A 8 -11.89 2.12 -14.72
N ALA A 9 -12.91 1.47 -15.28
CA ALA A 9 -13.71 2.02 -16.38
C ALA A 9 -14.94 2.79 -15.87
N ALA A 10 -15.27 2.71 -14.58
CA ALA A 10 -16.40 3.41 -14.00
C ALA A 10 -16.11 4.91 -13.77
N ALA A 11 -17.15 5.74 -13.85
CA ALA A 11 -17.06 7.13 -13.43
C ALA A 11 -17.32 7.24 -11.92
N VAL A 12 -16.44 7.94 -11.19
CA VAL A 12 -16.61 8.22 -9.75
C VAL A 12 -17.70 9.28 -9.51
N GLN A 13 -17.79 10.27 -10.38
CA GLN A 13 -18.72 11.39 -10.26
C GLN A 13 -19.97 11.24 -11.16
N PRO A 14 -21.12 11.80 -10.73
CA PRO A 14 -21.34 12.49 -9.45
C PRO A 14 -21.53 11.52 -8.28
N VAL A 15 -20.94 11.83 -7.12
CA VAL A 15 -21.24 11.11 -5.87
C VAL A 15 -22.53 11.65 -5.26
N ALA A 16 -23.50 10.77 -5.02
CA ALA A 16 -24.78 11.15 -4.44
C ALA A 16 -25.39 10.04 -3.57
N ALA A 17 -26.19 10.44 -2.59
CA ALA A 17 -27.07 9.55 -1.85
C ALA A 17 -28.48 9.62 -2.43
N VAL A 18 -29.13 8.46 -2.59
CA VAL A 18 -30.57 8.39 -2.87
C VAL A 18 -31.29 8.26 -1.53
N VAL A 19 -32.13 9.24 -1.21
CA VAL A 19 -32.88 9.30 0.05
C VAL A 19 -34.37 9.23 -0.26
N GLU A 20 -35.08 8.39 0.47
CA GLU A 20 -36.54 8.39 0.45
C GLU A 20 -37.07 9.39 1.49
N LEU A 21 -37.87 10.35 1.04
CA LEU A 21 -38.46 11.41 1.86
C LEU A 21 -39.98 11.28 1.82
N ASP A 22 -40.61 11.25 2.99
CA ASP A 22 -42.06 11.40 3.10
C ASP A 22 -42.38 12.75 3.76
N ARG A 23 -43.02 13.64 3.00
CA ARG A 23 -43.46 14.97 3.45
C ARG A 23 -44.97 15.04 3.69
N GLY A 24 -45.63 13.89 3.82
CA GLY A 24 -47.08 13.76 4.01
C GLY A 24 -47.86 13.50 2.72
N SER A 25 -47.18 13.37 1.58
CA SER A 25 -47.76 13.01 0.27
C SER A 25 -47.36 11.60 -0.20
N GLY A 26 -46.71 10.82 0.68
CA GLY A 26 -46.10 9.53 0.35
C GLY A 26 -44.60 9.66 0.05
N PRO A 27 -43.88 8.52 -0.03
CA PRO A 27 -42.45 8.49 -0.23
C PRO A 27 -42.04 8.99 -1.62
N GLU A 28 -41.06 9.88 -1.65
CA GLU A 28 -40.39 10.44 -2.83
C GLU A 28 -38.89 10.14 -2.74
N GLN A 29 -38.29 9.63 -3.82
CA GLN A 29 -36.84 9.50 -3.89
C GLN A 29 -36.21 10.82 -4.33
N VAL A 30 -35.26 11.30 -3.55
CA VAL A 30 -34.47 12.50 -3.83
C VAL A 30 -33.00 12.12 -3.88
N THR A 31 -32.31 12.60 -4.92
CA THR A 31 -30.85 12.48 -5.04
C THR A 31 -30.20 13.67 -4.36
N VAL A 32 -29.38 13.41 -3.35
CA VAL A 32 -28.65 14.42 -2.58
C VAL A 32 -27.18 14.33 -2.97
N PRO A 33 -26.60 15.37 -3.58
CA PRO A 33 -25.18 15.37 -3.94
C PRO A 33 -24.32 15.32 -2.68
N LEU A 34 -23.23 14.57 -2.75
CA LEU A 34 -22.23 14.48 -1.69
C LEU A 34 -20.89 15.01 -2.20
N ALA A 35 -20.03 15.43 -1.28
CA ALA A 35 -18.62 15.61 -1.61
C ALA A 35 -18.02 14.23 -1.96
N GLY A 36 -17.26 14.16 -3.04
CA GLY A 36 -16.69 12.91 -3.55
C GLY A 36 -15.17 12.88 -3.57
N ASP A 37 -14.49 13.91 -3.06
CA ASP A 37 -13.04 14.07 -3.16
C ASP A 37 -12.27 12.86 -2.57
N ASP A 38 -12.74 12.35 -1.42
CA ASP A 38 -12.14 11.15 -0.80
C ASP A 38 -12.33 9.88 -1.65
N LEU A 39 -13.48 9.76 -2.34
CA LEU A 39 -13.76 8.61 -3.21
C LEU A 39 -12.95 8.68 -4.50
N GLU A 40 -12.75 9.88 -5.05
CA GLU A 40 -11.84 10.10 -6.18
C GLU A 40 -10.42 9.73 -5.81
N LEU A 41 -9.94 10.17 -4.65
CA LEU A 41 -8.59 9.85 -4.18
C LEU A 41 -8.38 8.34 -4.01
N VAL A 42 -9.35 7.63 -3.43
CA VAL A 42 -9.26 6.17 -3.28
C VAL A 42 -9.33 5.48 -4.64
N PHE A 43 -10.26 5.90 -5.51
CA PHE A 43 -10.40 5.34 -6.86
C PHE A 43 -9.12 5.50 -7.68
N ASP A 44 -8.55 6.70 -7.70
CA ASP A 44 -7.32 7.00 -8.44
C ASP A 44 -6.15 6.17 -7.90
N ALA A 45 -6.04 6.04 -6.57
CA ALA A 45 -5.01 5.22 -5.94
C ALA A 45 -5.15 3.73 -6.26
N GLU A 46 -6.37 3.17 -6.14
CA GLU A 46 -6.63 1.75 -6.45
C GLU A 46 -6.42 1.45 -7.93
N CYS A 47 -6.83 2.37 -8.82
CA CYS A 47 -6.62 2.21 -10.25
C CYS A 47 -5.17 2.38 -10.68
N ALA A 48 -4.41 3.27 -10.04
CA ALA A 48 -2.97 3.37 -10.26
C ALA A 48 -2.25 2.08 -9.81
N ALA A 49 -2.65 1.51 -8.66
CA ALA A 49 -2.12 0.23 -8.19
C ALA A 49 -2.45 -0.93 -9.14
N GLN A 50 -3.67 -0.98 -9.68
CA GLN A 50 -4.06 -1.98 -10.67
C GLN A 50 -3.21 -1.87 -11.94
N ARG A 51 -3.05 -0.66 -12.51
CA ARG A 51 -2.22 -0.46 -13.71
C ARG A 51 -0.76 -0.78 -13.45
N LEU A 52 -0.21 -0.41 -12.29
CA LEU A 52 1.15 -0.80 -11.90
C LEU A 52 1.33 -2.33 -11.93
N SER A 53 0.33 -3.09 -11.48
CA SER A 53 0.39 -4.56 -11.44
C SER A 53 0.44 -5.22 -12.82
N GLU A 54 0.06 -4.49 -13.87
CA GLU A 54 0.18 -4.95 -15.27
C GLU A 54 1.65 -4.88 -15.75
N HIS A 55 2.50 -4.08 -15.08
CA HIS A 55 3.91 -3.88 -15.44
C HIS A 55 4.88 -4.60 -14.50
N VAL A 56 4.59 -4.62 -13.20
CA VAL A 56 5.51 -5.13 -12.17
C VAL A 56 4.77 -5.74 -11.00
N THR A 57 5.33 -6.80 -10.42
CA THR A 57 4.91 -7.32 -9.13
C THR A 57 5.96 -7.03 -8.07
N LEU A 58 5.51 -6.77 -6.83
CA LEU A 58 6.38 -6.59 -5.67
C LEU A 58 6.23 -7.81 -4.77
N SER A 59 7.32 -8.25 -4.16
CA SER A 59 7.32 -9.24 -3.08
C SER A 59 8.34 -8.86 -2.00
N VAL A 60 8.14 -9.39 -0.80
CA VAL A 60 9.16 -9.39 0.25
C VAL A 60 9.68 -10.80 0.40
N GLU A 61 10.99 -10.96 0.43
CA GLU A 61 11.63 -12.28 0.49
C GLU A 61 12.70 -12.35 1.57
N GLY A 62 12.97 -13.57 2.03
CA GLY A 62 14.09 -13.86 2.93
C GLY A 62 14.05 -13.12 4.26
N LEU A 63 12.87 -12.69 4.71
CA LEU A 63 12.70 -11.93 5.94
C LEU A 63 13.13 -12.79 7.15
N VAL A 64 14.14 -12.33 7.88
CA VAL A 64 14.73 -13.06 9.02
C VAL A 64 15.18 -12.10 10.14
N PRO A 65 15.11 -12.51 11.41
CA PRO A 65 15.64 -11.72 12.52
C PRO A 65 17.14 -11.46 12.40
N ASP A 66 17.55 -10.22 12.71
CA ASP A 66 18.94 -9.76 12.73
C ASP A 66 19.14 -8.81 13.93
N GLY A 67 19.35 -9.39 15.11
CA GLY A 67 19.42 -8.65 16.37
C GLY A 67 18.14 -7.89 16.69
N ASP A 68 18.26 -6.56 16.82
CA ASP A 68 17.15 -5.64 17.10
C ASP A 68 16.44 -5.17 15.83
N ARG A 69 16.63 -5.90 14.73
CA ARG A 69 16.04 -5.66 13.41
C ARG A 69 15.59 -6.96 12.79
N VAL A 70 14.94 -6.82 11.64
CA VAL A 70 14.62 -7.91 10.72
C VAL A 70 15.15 -7.51 9.34
N SER A 71 15.86 -8.41 8.68
CA SER A 71 16.51 -8.17 7.39
C SER A 71 15.91 -9.09 6.33
N GLY A 72 15.84 -8.63 5.09
CA GLY A 72 15.30 -9.38 3.94
C GLY A 72 15.53 -8.60 2.65
N SER A 73 14.66 -8.82 1.67
CA SER A 73 14.70 -8.09 0.40
C SER A 73 13.30 -7.69 -0.07
N VAL A 74 13.21 -6.56 -0.75
CA VAL A 74 12.09 -6.25 -1.64
C VAL A 74 12.49 -6.68 -3.04
N VAL A 75 11.68 -7.53 -3.68
CA VAL A 75 11.91 -8.00 -5.04
C VAL A 75 10.85 -7.41 -5.94
N LEU A 76 11.28 -6.82 -7.06
CA LEU A 76 10.44 -6.37 -8.15
C LEU A 76 10.62 -7.33 -9.31
N THR A 77 9.53 -7.91 -9.80
CA THR A 77 9.54 -8.83 -10.94
C THR A 77 8.71 -8.24 -12.07
N ARG A 78 9.32 -8.11 -13.25
CA ARG A 78 8.68 -7.59 -14.46
C ARG A 78 7.55 -8.51 -14.91
N VAL A 79 6.44 -7.89 -15.33
CA VAL A 79 5.27 -8.59 -15.89
C VAL A 79 5.16 -8.36 -17.40
N ASP A 80 5.50 -7.16 -17.87
CA ASP A 80 5.47 -6.81 -19.28
C ASP A 80 6.78 -6.20 -19.78
N ASP A 81 6.95 -6.14 -21.10
CA ASP A 81 8.12 -5.56 -21.77
C ASP A 81 8.07 -4.01 -21.79
N GLY A 82 7.50 -3.39 -20.75
CA GLY A 82 7.46 -1.94 -20.57
C GLY A 82 8.83 -1.36 -20.23
N GLY A 83 8.97 -0.03 -20.28
CA GLY A 83 10.24 0.64 -19.98
C GLY A 83 10.72 0.52 -18.53
N ASP A 84 11.53 1.48 -18.11
CA ASP A 84 12.07 1.52 -16.75
C ASP A 84 10.95 1.56 -15.68
N VAL A 85 11.15 0.83 -14.59
CA VAL A 85 10.34 0.90 -13.37
C VAL A 85 11.19 1.45 -12.24
N VAL A 86 10.74 2.53 -11.60
CA VAL A 86 11.50 3.24 -10.57
C VAL A 86 10.81 3.12 -9.23
N VAL A 87 11.52 2.62 -8.23
CA VAL A 87 11.10 2.69 -6.82
C VAL A 87 11.75 3.91 -6.19
N SER A 88 10.94 4.84 -5.69
CA SER A 88 11.43 6.11 -5.16
C SER A 88 11.59 6.11 -3.65
N SER A 89 10.68 5.45 -2.93
CA SER A 89 10.67 5.45 -1.46
C SER A 89 9.87 4.28 -0.89
N VAL A 90 10.22 3.88 0.34
CA VAL A 90 9.40 3.03 1.20
C VAL A 90 9.12 3.81 2.48
N GLY A 91 7.83 3.99 2.77
CA GLY A 91 7.34 4.70 3.93
C GLY A 91 7.31 3.82 5.17
N ARG A 92 7.51 4.46 6.33
CA ARG A 92 7.36 3.82 7.63
C ARG A 92 5.90 3.63 8.03
N SER A 93 5.67 2.68 8.94
CA SER A 93 4.46 2.66 9.74
C SER A 93 4.67 3.47 11.02
N VAL A 94 3.64 3.53 11.87
CA VAL A 94 3.73 4.21 13.16
C VAL A 94 4.72 3.51 14.11
N LEU A 95 4.81 2.18 14.05
CA LEU A 95 5.67 1.38 14.95
C LEU A 95 6.99 0.94 14.32
N LEU A 96 7.02 0.76 13.01
CA LEU A 96 8.13 0.12 12.31
C LEU A 96 8.67 1.03 11.22
N GLU A 97 10.00 1.05 11.09
CA GLU A 97 10.73 1.85 10.12
C GLU A 97 11.50 0.91 9.17
N PRO A 98 10.97 0.64 7.96
CA PRO A 98 11.70 -0.04 6.91
C PRO A 98 12.74 0.91 6.32
N ALA A 99 13.89 0.36 5.98
CA ALA A 99 15.00 1.02 5.31
C ALA A 99 15.43 0.19 4.11
N VAL A 100 15.49 0.84 2.96
CA VAL A 100 16.01 0.30 1.70
C VAL A 100 17.08 1.28 1.22
N PRO A 101 18.37 1.01 1.51
CA PRO A 101 19.45 1.99 1.37
C PRO A 101 19.72 2.43 -0.07
N ASP A 102 19.33 1.62 -1.05
CA ASP A 102 19.64 1.83 -2.46
C ASP A 102 18.56 2.62 -3.22
N LEU A 103 17.62 3.28 -2.51
CA LEU A 103 16.59 4.10 -3.14
C LEU A 103 17.07 5.54 -3.47
N PRO A 104 16.60 6.15 -4.58
CA PRO A 104 15.75 5.54 -5.61
C PRO A 104 16.49 4.48 -6.44
N ALA A 105 15.78 3.42 -6.80
CA ALA A 105 16.32 2.30 -7.58
C ALA A 105 15.48 2.06 -8.84
N THR A 106 16.13 1.58 -9.90
CA THR A 106 15.50 1.36 -11.21
C THR A 106 15.66 -0.08 -11.65
N LEU A 107 14.55 -0.72 -11.98
CA LEU A 107 14.51 -1.92 -12.80
C LEU A 107 14.54 -1.45 -14.25
N ALA A 108 15.70 -1.62 -14.90
CA ALA A 108 15.92 -1.10 -16.25
C ALA A 108 15.06 -1.86 -17.27
N ASP A 109 14.77 -1.20 -18.38
CA ASP A 109 14.20 -1.85 -19.56
C ASP A 109 15.03 -3.08 -19.98
N GLY A 110 14.34 -4.21 -20.17
CA GLY A 110 14.95 -5.50 -20.52
C GLY A 110 15.50 -6.32 -19.35
N ASP A 111 15.54 -5.80 -18.12
CA ASP A 111 15.83 -6.59 -16.92
C ASP A 111 14.55 -7.24 -16.38
N ASP A 112 14.61 -8.53 -16.03
CA ASP A 112 13.44 -9.28 -15.53
C ASP A 112 13.16 -9.01 -14.04
N GLU A 113 14.17 -8.66 -13.26
CA GLU A 113 14.09 -8.59 -11.80
C GLU A 113 15.05 -7.56 -11.20
N LEU A 114 14.58 -6.87 -10.14
CA LEU A 114 15.39 -6.01 -9.28
C LEU A 114 15.20 -6.44 -7.82
N THR A 115 16.30 -6.77 -7.16
CA THR A 115 16.32 -7.10 -5.72
C THR A 115 16.95 -5.96 -4.93
N LEU A 116 16.22 -5.46 -3.93
CA LEU A 116 16.65 -4.37 -3.06
C LEU A 116 16.76 -4.85 -1.60
N PRO A 117 17.87 -4.59 -0.90
CA PRO A 117 18.01 -5.00 0.49
C PRO A 117 17.01 -4.24 1.38
N LEU A 118 16.31 -4.97 2.24
CA LEU A 118 15.35 -4.45 3.19
C LEU A 118 15.82 -4.69 4.61
N THR A 119 15.72 -3.67 5.45
CA THR A 119 15.88 -3.80 6.89
C THR A 119 14.74 -3.10 7.61
N VAL A 120 14.10 -3.76 8.56
CA VAL A 120 13.00 -3.20 9.35
C VAL A 120 13.43 -3.13 10.80
N GLY A 121 13.38 -1.92 11.37
CA GLY A 121 13.57 -1.67 12.80
C GLY A 121 12.33 -1.05 13.43
N LEU A 122 12.42 -0.74 14.73
CA LEU A 122 11.37 0.01 15.42
C LEU A 122 11.55 1.52 15.22
N ALA A 123 10.43 2.18 14.94
CA ALA A 123 10.35 3.64 14.95
C ALA A 123 10.18 4.19 16.38
N THR A 124 9.52 3.43 17.27
CA THR A 124 9.24 3.83 18.66
C THR A 124 8.85 2.62 19.52
N CYS A 125 9.12 2.70 20.83
CA CYS A 125 8.58 1.81 21.86
C CYS A 125 7.62 2.56 22.82
N ASP A 126 7.01 3.67 22.39
CA ASP A 126 6.08 4.40 23.25
C ASP A 126 4.85 3.52 23.60
N PRO A 127 4.54 3.31 24.90
CA PRO A 127 3.44 2.45 25.33
C PRO A 127 2.07 2.86 24.79
N HIS A 128 1.81 4.16 24.60
CA HIS A 128 0.53 4.63 24.06
C HIS A 128 0.41 4.24 22.59
N VAL A 129 1.50 4.38 21.84
CA VAL A 129 1.55 4.04 20.43
C VAL A 129 1.39 2.53 20.22
N LEU A 130 2.06 1.72 21.05
CA LEU A 130 1.92 0.27 21.03
C LEU A 130 0.49 -0.19 21.29
N ALA A 131 -0.22 0.44 22.24
CA ALA A 131 -1.59 0.08 22.60
C ALA A 131 -2.64 0.50 21.54
N GLU A 132 -2.39 1.57 20.78
CA GLU A 132 -3.39 2.15 19.87
C GLU A 132 -3.17 1.83 18.38
N THR A 133 -2.04 1.22 18.01
CA THR A 133 -1.72 0.95 16.61
C THR A 133 -2.60 -0.14 16.01
N LYS A 134 -3.36 0.21 14.96
CA LYS A 134 -4.29 -0.71 14.26
C LYS A 134 -3.72 -1.40 13.02
N LYS A 135 -2.77 -0.75 12.33
CA LYS A 135 -2.15 -1.24 11.09
C LYS A 135 -0.62 -1.11 11.16
N PRO A 136 0.06 -1.87 12.05
CA PRO A 136 1.49 -1.71 12.27
C PRO A 136 2.37 -2.16 11.09
N PHE A 137 1.82 -2.97 10.17
CA PHE A 137 2.57 -3.63 9.10
C PHE A 137 2.17 -3.14 7.70
N VAL A 138 1.76 -1.88 7.58
CA VAL A 138 1.47 -1.24 6.28
C VAL A 138 2.60 -0.26 5.98
N PHE A 139 3.31 -0.51 4.88
CA PHE A 139 4.43 0.29 4.41
C PHE A 139 4.15 0.73 2.98
N ALA A 140 3.93 2.03 2.78
CA ALA A 140 3.63 2.58 1.45
C ALA A 140 4.90 2.64 0.59
N VAL A 141 4.86 2.08 -0.61
CA VAL A 141 5.95 2.10 -1.60
C VAL A 141 5.53 2.98 -2.76
N ALA A 142 6.32 4.00 -3.07
CA ALA A 142 6.07 4.85 -4.22
C ALA A 142 6.86 4.35 -5.44
N VAL A 143 6.15 3.92 -6.47
CA VAL A 143 6.68 3.31 -7.69
C VAL A 143 6.21 4.10 -8.91
N GLU A 144 7.08 4.26 -9.90
CA GLU A 144 6.76 4.80 -11.20
C GLU A 144 7.01 3.74 -12.27
N ALA A 145 6.03 3.50 -13.14
CA ALA A 145 6.13 2.58 -14.28
C ALA A 145 5.40 3.17 -15.48
N ALA A 146 5.97 3.05 -16.68
CA ALA A 146 5.36 3.56 -17.92
C ALA A 146 4.94 5.05 -17.88
N GLY A 147 5.61 5.88 -17.05
CA GLY A 147 5.29 7.30 -16.87
C GLY A 147 4.11 7.57 -15.93
N GLU A 148 3.62 6.55 -15.22
CA GLU A 148 2.57 6.66 -14.21
C GLU A 148 3.14 6.39 -12.81
N SER A 149 2.77 7.22 -11.83
CA SER A 149 3.12 7.02 -10.43
C SER A 149 2.00 6.31 -9.68
N ALA A 150 2.37 5.34 -8.85
CA ALA A 150 1.46 4.64 -7.95
C ALA A 150 2.08 4.52 -6.55
N VAL A 151 1.23 4.54 -5.53
CA VAL A 151 1.61 4.24 -4.15
C VAL A 151 0.90 2.96 -3.75
N VAL A 152 1.67 1.91 -3.47
CA VAL A 152 1.16 0.58 -3.13
C VAL A 152 1.67 0.14 -1.77
N ASP A 153 0.89 -0.69 -1.07
CA ASP A 153 1.37 -1.29 0.17
C ASP A 153 2.39 -2.40 -0.13
N LEU A 154 3.50 -2.41 0.58
CA LEU A 154 4.49 -3.49 0.50
C LEU A 154 3.82 -4.81 0.90
N PRO A 155 3.77 -5.81 0.00
CA PRO A 155 3.02 -7.03 0.26
C PRO A 155 3.77 -7.91 1.26
N LEU A 156 3.15 -8.08 2.43
CA LEU A 156 3.64 -8.94 3.50
C LEU A 156 2.71 -10.11 3.74
N SER A 157 3.27 -11.32 3.78
CA SER A 157 2.57 -12.54 4.18
C SER A 157 2.26 -12.54 5.68
N GLU A 158 1.38 -13.44 6.12
CA GLU A 158 1.06 -13.60 7.55
C GLU A 158 2.31 -13.98 8.37
N ASP A 159 3.16 -14.87 7.84
CA ASP A 159 4.41 -15.27 8.50
C ASP A 159 5.38 -14.10 8.64
N GLN A 160 5.49 -13.24 7.62
CA GLN A 160 6.33 -12.04 7.67
C GLN A 160 5.80 -11.03 8.69
N ARG A 161 4.48 -10.85 8.76
CA ARG A 161 3.85 -10.00 9.79
C ARG A 161 4.09 -10.57 11.19
N ALA A 162 4.06 -11.89 11.36
CA ALA A 162 4.39 -12.54 12.62
C ALA A 162 5.85 -12.28 13.03
N GLN A 163 6.82 -12.37 12.11
CA GLN A 163 8.22 -12.03 12.40
C GLN A 163 8.41 -10.56 12.81
N LEU A 164 7.68 -9.64 12.18
CA LEU A 164 7.70 -8.23 12.56
C LEU A 164 7.04 -7.99 13.92
N GLN A 165 5.98 -8.75 14.26
CA GLN A 165 5.41 -8.73 15.60
C GLN A 165 6.41 -9.26 16.64
N GLU A 166 7.10 -10.37 16.35
CA GLU A 166 8.14 -10.92 17.23
C GLU A 166 9.30 -9.94 17.45
N LEU A 167 9.62 -9.10 16.45
CA LEU A 167 10.56 -7.98 16.64
C LEU A 167 10.04 -6.97 17.66
N VAL A 168 8.78 -6.54 17.52
CA VAL A 168 8.13 -5.59 18.46
C VAL A 168 8.15 -6.15 19.88
N ASP A 169 7.70 -7.39 20.05
CA ASP A 169 7.61 -8.06 21.35
C ASP A 169 8.99 -8.26 21.98
N ARG A 170 10.02 -8.56 21.17
CA ARG A 170 11.40 -8.76 21.65
C ARG A 170 12.05 -7.47 22.14
N VAL A 171 11.83 -6.36 21.45
CA VAL A 171 12.57 -5.11 21.72
C VAL A 171 11.81 -4.15 22.64
N CYS A 172 10.48 -4.13 22.59
CA CYS A 172 9.65 -3.27 23.44
C CYS A 172 8.93 -4.00 24.59
N GLY A 173 8.97 -5.34 24.62
CA GLY A 173 8.29 -6.18 25.63
C GLY A 173 9.08 -6.42 26.91
#